data_AF-A0A9E3SYK9-F1
#
_entry.id   AF-A0A9E3SYK9-F1
#
_cell.length_a   1.000
_cell.length_b   1.000
_cell.length_c   1.000
_cell.angle_alpha   90.00
_cell.angle_beta   90.00
_cell.angle_gamma   90.00
#
_symmetry.space_group_name_H-M   'P 1'
#
loop_
_entity.id
_entity.type
_entity.pdbx_description
1 polymer ?
#
loop_
_entity_poly.entity_id
_entity_poly.type
_entity_poly.pdbx_seq_one_letter_code
_entity_poly.pdbx_strand_id
1 'polypeptide(L)'
;FLFRLNLKQTILRLLPVALVSAAVLTPWIIRNYQVFGAFVPMTSTSGANFWQGNSEFTVPYFRAGYDVQWTAPNLTTDDPNSREADAERFALGLQWLRDHPDKIPELLWIKFLVYWSIDIAPRLNPAEGQVPRLDYQGNVIPENSGNGDLELGGLPPGDPVGAYSTPLFDQIGRTIHRLYWGALFLLGFVGIALTLRQWREVSLLWFIQISMTLVYLVFHPSTRYRVPTDPLWFLFSAYAVVWLVGWWQRRSRSLKNDPKHS
;
A
#
# COMPACT_ATOMS: atom_id res chain seq x y z
N PHE A 1 23.47 -5.41 -2.72
CA PHE A 1 23.55 -6.39 -3.80
C PHE A 1 23.78 -5.70 -5.16
N LEU A 2 22.87 -4.84 -5.59
CA LEU A 2 22.85 -4.18 -6.91
C LEU A 2 24.06 -3.26 -7.16
N PHE A 3 24.48 -2.45 -6.17
CA PHE A 3 25.54 -1.43 -6.33
C PHE A 3 26.94 -1.89 -5.86
N ARG A 4 27.13 -3.20 -5.62
CA ARG A 4 28.45 -3.80 -5.32
C ARG A 4 29.15 -4.37 -6.57
N LEU A 5 28.43 -4.52 -7.67
CA LEU A 5 28.88 -5.17 -8.90
C LEU A 5 28.87 -4.17 -10.06
N ASN A 6 29.61 -4.45 -11.13
CA ASN A 6 29.51 -3.66 -12.36
C ASN A 6 28.20 -3.99 -13.12
N LEU A 7 27.77 -3.10 -14.02
CA LEU A 7 26.49 -3.23 -14.73
C LEU A 7 26.34 -4.58 -15.44
N LYS A 8 27.40 -5.08 -16.10
CA LYS A 8 27.42 -6.38 -16.79
C LYS A 8 27.19 -7.54 -15.82
N GLN A 9 27.85 -7.55 -14.65
CA GLN A 9 27.67 -8.55 -13.61
C GLN A 9 26.26 -8.50 -13.00
N THR A 10 25.70 -7.31 -12.79
CA THR A 10 24.32 -7.15 -12.28
C THR A 10 23.32 -7.68 -13.30
N ILE A 11 23.44 -7.32 -14.58
CA ILE A 11 22.59 -7.85 -15.66
C ILE A 11 22.69 -9.39 -15.73
N LEU A 12 23.90 -9.96 -15.77
CA LEU A 12 24.09 -11.41 -15.86
C LEU A 12 23.51 -12.18 -14.67
N ARG A 13 23.42 -11.57 -13.47
CA ARG A 13 22.79 -12.19 -12.29
C ARG A 13 21.27 -12.02 -12.24
N LEU A 14 20.74 -10.94 -12.81
CA LEU A 14 19.30 -10.71 -12.88
C LEU A 14 18.64 -11.38 -14.09
N LEU A 15 19.40 -11.66 -15.16
CA LEU A 15 18.90 -12.27 -16.39
C LEU A 15 18.23 -13.64 -16.15
N PRO A 16 18.78 -14.59 -15.36
CA PRO A 16 18.07 -15.84 -15.07
C PRO A 16 16.74 -15.62 -14.35
N VAL A 17 16.67 -14.65 -13.43
CA VAL A 17 15.43 -14.29 -12.73
C VAL A 17 14.41 -13.74 -13.71
N ALA A 18 14.82 -12.79 -14.57
CA ALA A 18 13.95 -12.21 -15.59
C ALA A 18 13.45 -13.25 -16.60
N LEU A 19 14.31 -14.19 -17.03
CA LEU A 19 13.94 -15.28 -17.96
C LEU A 19 12.96 -16.26 -17.31
N VAL A 20 13.17 -16.66 -16.04
CA VAL A 20 12.24 -17.52 -15.31
C VAL A 20 10.91 -16.80 -15.09
N SER A 21 10.91 -15.53 -14.67
CA SER A 21 9.68 -14.74 -14.56
C SER A 21 8.95 -14.62 -15.90
N ALA A 22 9.65 -14.38 -17.00
CA ALA A 22 9.05 -14.35 -18.33
C ALA A 22 8.47 -15.71 -18.72
N ALA A 23 9.17 -16.82 -18.49
CA ALA A 23 8.69 -18.17 -18.79
C ALA A 23 7.43 -18.55 -17.97
N VAL A 24 7.32 -18.10 -16.72
CA VAL A 24 6.15 -18.32 -15.86
C VAL A 24 4.97 -17.42 -16.23
N LEU A 25 5.22 -16.15 -16.58
CA LEU A 25 4.15 -15.19 -16.90
C LEU A 25 3.63 -15.33 -18.34
N THR A 26 4.47 -15.73 -19.31
CA THR A 26 4.09 -15.78 -20.73
C THR A 26 2.84 -16.64 -21.01
N PRO A 27 2.66 -17.85 -20.42
CA PRO A 27 1.44 -18.62 -20.59
C PRO A 27 0.17 -17.88 -20.12
N TRP A 28 0.23 -17.14 -19.00
CA TRP A 28 -0.88 -16.33 -18.51
C TRP A 28 -1.19 -15.15 -19.43
N ILE A 29 -0.16 -14.46 -19.92
CA ILE A 29 -0.29 -13.34 -20.86
C ILE A 29 -0.92 -13.80 -22.18
N ILE A 30 -0.48 -14.95 -22.72
CA ILE A 30 -1.05 -15.56 -23.93
C ILE A 30 -2.52 -15.94 -23.71
N ARG A 31 -2.83 -16.61 -22.58
CA ARG A 31 -4.21 -16.97 -22.23
C ARG A 31 -5.10 -15.74 -22.12
N ASN A 32 -4.63 -14.67 -21.49
CA ASN A 32 -5.40 -13.43 -21.37
C ASN A 32 -5.61 -12.74 -22.72
N TYR A 33 -4.59 -12.73 -23.59
CA TYR A 33 -4.73 -12.21 -24.95
C TYR A 33 -5.79 -12.98 -25.75
N GLN A 34 -5.80 -14.31 -25.64
CA GLN A 34 -6.79 -15.18 -26.30
C GLN A 34 -8.21 -15.01 -25.75
N VAL A 35 -8.37 -14.90 -24.43
CA VAL A 35 -9.69 -14.77 -23.78
C VAL A 35 -10.29 -13.38 -23.95
N PHE A 36 -9.47 -12.32 -23.86
CA PHE A 36 -9.93 -10.94 -23.82
C PHE A 36 -9.66 -10.14 -25.12
N GLY A 37 -9.16 -10.79 -26.18
CA GLY A 37 -8.94 -10.19 -27.50
C GLY A 37 -7.86 -9.10 -27.59
N ALA A 38 -7.20 -8.73 -26.50
CA ALA A 38 -6.18 -7.68 -26.45
C ALA A 38 -5.25 -7.84 -25.24
N PHE A 39 -4.07 -7.22 -25.31
CA PHE A 39 -2.95 -7.40 -24.38
C PHE A 39 -3.29 -6.98 -22.93
N VAL A 40 -3.54 -7.95 -22.06
CA VAL A 40 -3.77 -7.77 -20.61
C VAL A 40 -2.73 -8.61 -19.86
N PRO A 41 -1.55 -8.04 -19.55
CA PRO A 41 -0.45 -8.84 -18.99
C PRO A 41 -0.68 -9.26 -17.53
N MET A 42 -1.53 -8.55 -16.78
CA MET A 42 -1.77 -8.78 -15.34
C MET A 42 -3.26 -8.78 -14.97
N THR A 43 -3.94 -7.63 -15.06
CA THR A 43 -5.33 -7.43 -14.60
C THR A 43 -6.11 -6.51 -15.54
N SER A 44 -7.45 -6.65 -15.56
CA SER A 44 -8.42 -5.78 -16.25
C SER A 44 -9.05 -4.71 -15.34
N THR A 45 -8.49 -4.48 -14.15
CA THR A 45 -8.95 -3.47 -13.17
C THR A 45 -7.95 -2.32 -12.98
N SER A 46 -7.06 -2.14 -13.95
CA SER A 46 -5.94 -1.21 -13.87
C SER A 46 -6.39 0.26 -13.86
N GLY A 47 -7.39 0.61 -14.66
CA GLY A 47 -7.99 1.93 -14.69
C GLY A 47 -8.87 2.22 -13.49
N ALA A 48 -9.59 1.24 -12.95
CA ALA A 48 -10.30 1.39 -11.69
C ALA A 48 -9.35 1.76 -10.55
N ASN A 49 -8.27 1.00 -10.35
CA ASN A 49 -7.25 1.30 -9.33
C ASN A 49 -6.56 2.66 -9.58
N PHE A 50 -6.41 3.06 -10.85
CA PHE A 50 -5.82 4.34 -11.22
C PHE A 50 -6.76 5.52 -10.94
N TRP A 51 -8.05 5.43 -11.28
CA TRP A 51 -9.06 6.44 -10.93
C TRP A 51 -9.22 6.60 -9.42
N GLN A 52 -9.36 5.49 -8.69
CA GLN A 52 -9.52 5.49 -7.24
C GLN A 52 -8.33 6.15 -6.54
N GLY A 53 -7.13 5.98 -7.09
CA GLY A 53 -5.94 6.68 -6.64
C GLY A 53 -5.82 8.13 -7.14
N ASN A 54 -6.48 8.55 -8.21
CA ASN A 54 -6.23 9.84 -8.85
C ASN A 54 -7.54 10.52 -9.27
N SER A 55 -8.38 10.83 -8.29
CA SER A 55 -9.64 11.53 -8.46
C SER A 55 -9.94 12.49 -7.31
N GLU A 56 -10.98 13.30 -7.48
CA GLU A 56 -11.49 14.23 -6.48
C GLU A 56 -11.84 13.55 -5.13
N PHE A 57 -12.17 12.27 -5.15
CA PHE A 57 -12.54 11.50 -3.97
C PHE A 57 -11.33 11.02 -3.15
N THR A 58 -10.14 10.90 -3.74
CA THR A 58 -9.01 10.18 -3.13
C THR A 58 -8.57 10.79 -1.80
N VAL A 59 -8.33 12.11 -1.77
CA VAL A 59 -7.85 12.80 -0.55
C VAL A 59 -8.94 12.89 0.54
N PRO A 60 -10.20 13.26 0.25
CA PRO A 60 -11.28 13.25 1.24
C PRO A 60 -11.49 11.88 1.92
N TYR A 61 -11.57 10.78 1.15
CA TYR A 61 -11.81 9.44 1.69
C TYR A 61 -10.68 8.99 2.63
N PHE A 62 -9.42 9.18 2.22
CA PHE A 62 -8.27 8.83 3.06
C PHE A 62 -8.16 9.69 4.32
N ARG A 63 -8.58 10.97 4.28
CA ARG A 63 -8.67 11.83 5.47
C ARG A 63 -9.74 11.37 6.44
N ALA A 64 -10.92 11.02 5.93
CA ALA A 64 -12.02 10.42 6.70
C ALA A 64 -11.68 8.99 7.21
N GLY A 65 -10.63 8.35 6.68
CA GLY A 65 -10.14 7.04 7.12
C GLY A 65 -10.72 5.85 6.37
N TYR A 66 -11.44 6.07 5.28
CA TYR A 66 -12.07 5.04 4.45
C TYR A 66 -11.18 4.65 3.26
N ASP A 67 -11.52 3.56 2.57
CA ASP A 67 -10.85 3.12 1.34
C ASP A 67 -11.51 3.74 0.11
N VAL A 68 -10.71 4.09 -0.88
CA VAL A 68 -11.14 4.67 -2.16
C VAL A 68 -11.71 3.64 -3.13
N GLN A 69 -11.63 2.34 -2.83
CA GLN A 69 -12.24 1.27 -3.64
C GLN A 69 -13.76 1.41 -3.78
N TRP A 70 -14.41 2.16 -2.88
CA TRP A 70 -15.84 2.50 -2.90
C TRP A 70 -16.17 3.72 -3.77
N THR A 71 -15.21 4.19 -4.57
CA THR A 71 -15.38 5.31 -5.50
C THR A 71 -15.28 4.81 -6.94
N ALA A 72 -16.13 5.35 -7.80
CA ALA A 72 -16.07 5.17 -9.24
C ALA A 72 -16.59 6.44 -9.94
N PRO A 73 -16.13 6.75 -11.15
CA PRO A 73 -16.61 7.89 -11.90
C PRO A 73 -17.96 7.56 -12.56
N ASN A 74 -18.65 8.59 -13.01
CA ASN A 74 -19.71 8.42 -14.01
C ASN A 74 -19.05 7.99 -15.32
N LEU A 75 -19.55 6.89 -15.91
CA LEU A 75 -19.06 6.33 -17.16
C LEU A 75 -20.03 6.62 -18.30
N THR A 76 -19.47 6.78 -19.49
CA THR A 76 -20.22 6.79 -20.76
C THR A 76 -20.38 5.38 -21.34
N THR A 77 -19.57 4.42 -20.88
CA THR A 77 -19.67 3.01 -21.26
C THR A 77 -20.81 2.30 -20.54
N ASP A 78 -21.74 1.69 -21.29
CA ASP A 78 -22.94 1.00 -20.76
C ASP A 78 -22.65 -0.17 -19.79
N ASP A 79 -21.62 -0.98 -20.08
CA ASP A 79 -21.18 -2.06 -19.18
C ASP A 79 -20.02 -1.56 -18.29
N PRO A 80 -20.25 -1.30 -17.00
CA PRO A 80 -19.20 -0.81 -16.10
C PRO A 80 -18.10 -1.83 -15.80
N ASN A 81 -18.32 -3.13 -16.10
CA ASN A 81 -17.34 -4.21 -15.90
C ASN A 81 -16.54 -4.53 -17.18
N SER A 82 -16.87 -3.86 -18.29
CA SER A 82 -16.16 -4.01 -19.57
C SER A 82 -14.72 -3.50 -19.52
N ARG A 83 -13.93 -3.85 -20.53
CA ARG A 83 -12.56 -3.35 -20.69
C ARG A 83 -12.53 -1.88 -21.06
N GLU A 84 -13.53 -1.48 -21.83
CA GLU A 84 -13.80 -0.14 -22.32
C GLU A 84 -14.04 0.78 -21.10
N ALA A 85 -14.82 0.32 -20.13
CA ALA A 85 -15.00 0.99 -18.84
C ALA A 85 -13.73 1.04 -17.96
N ASP A 86 -12.83 0.05 -17.99
CA ASP A 86 -11.52 0.18 -17.30
C ASP A 86 -10.62 1.22 -18.01
N ALA A 87 -10.59 1.21 -19.34
CA ALA A 87 -9.84 2.19 -20.13
C ALA A 87 -10.38 3.62 -19.94
N GLU A 88 -11.69 3.79 -19.86
CA GLU A 88 -12.36 5.05 -19.55
C GLU A 88 -11.97 5.56 -18.15
N ARG A 89 -12.02 4.71 -17.12
CA ARG A 89 -11.54 5.08 -15.77
C ARG A 89 -10.07 5.51 -15.76
N PHE A 90 -9.21 4.84 -16.52
CA PHE A 90 -7.80 5.24 -16.64
C PHE A 90 -7.65 6.62 -17.30
N ALA A 91 -8.40 6.86 -18.39
CA ALA A 91 -8.40 8.12 -19.11
C ALA A 91 -8.90 9.29 -18.23
N LEU A 92 -10.00 9.07 -17.50
CA LEU A 92 -10.57 10.04 -16.55
C LEU A 92 -9.58 10.37 -15.42
N GLY A 93 -8.88 9.38 -14.86
CA GLY A 93 -7.89 9.64 -13.80
C GLY A 93 -6.68 10.43 -14.30
N LEU A 94 -6.29 10.19 -15.56
CA LEU A 94 -5.20 10.92 -16.21
C LEU A 94 -5.62 12.35 -16.59
N GLN A 95 -6.88 12.53 -16.98
CA GLN A 95 -7.49 13.85 -17.18
C GLN A 95 -7.53 14.63 -15.87
N TRP A 96 -8.06 14.04 -14.79
CA TRP A 96 -8.15 14.71 -13.49
C TRP A 96 -6.78 15.22 -13.00
N LEU A 97 -5.71 14.43 -13.16
CA LEU A 97 -4.34 14.85 -12.85
C LEU A 97 -3.82 16.00 -13.72
N ARG A 98 -4.21 16.06 -15.01
CA ARG A 98 -3.84 17.15 -15.93
C ARG A 98 -4.57 18.45 -15.61
N ASP A 99 -5.84 18.33 -15.22
CA ASP A 99 -6.72 19.44 -14.90
C ASP A 99 -6.42 20.03 -13.51
N HIS A 100 -5.85 19.23 -12.59
CA HIS A 100 -5.55 19.60 -11.20
C HIS A 100 -4.06 19.40 -10.80
N PRO A 101 -3.09 20.01 -11.51
CA PRO A 101 -1.67 19.82 -11.22
C PRO A 101 -1.26 20.37 -9.84
N ASP A 102 -2.01 21.32 -9.29
CA ASP A 102 -1.82 21.87 -7.94
C ASP A 102 -2.14 20.86 -6.83
N LYS A 103 -3.02 19.88 -7.09
CA LYS A 103 -3.41 18.84 -6.12
C LYS A 103 -2.44 17.66 -6.06
N ILE A 104 -1.60 17.47 -7.08
CA ILE A 104 -0.68 16.32 -7.17
C ILE A 104 0.24 16.20 -5.93
N PRO A 105 0.88 17.27 -5.40
CA PRO A 105 1.73 17.16 -4.22
C PRO A 105 0.97 16.69 -2.97
N GLU A 106 -0.25 17.20 -2.75
CA GLU A 106 -1.11 16.79 -1.63
C GLU A 106 -1.57 15.33 -1.80
N LEU A 107 -1.99 14.96 -3.00
CA LEU A 107 -2.40 13.59 -3.35
C LEU A 107 -1.28 12.59 -3.07
N LEU A 108 -0.07 12.83 -3.60
CA LEU A 108 1.08 11.96 -3.40
C LEU A 108 1.49 11.88 -1.92
N TRP A 109 1.42 12.99 -1.19
CA TRP A 109 1.74 13.01 0.25
C TRP A 109 0.73 12.22 1.08
N ILE A 110 -0.57 12.40 0.84
CA ILE A 110 -1.62 11.63 1.54
C ILE A 110 -1.50 10.14 1.21
N LYS A 111 -1.29 9.77 -0.06
CA LYS A 111 -1.03 8.37 -0.45
C LYS A 111 0.21 7.80 0.25
N PHE A 112 1.29 8.56 0.34
CA PHE A 112 2.51 8.14 1.03
C PHE A 112 2.24 7.83 2.50
N LEU A 113 1.53 8.73 3.20
CA LEU A 113 1.15 8.55 4.61
C LEU A 113 0.19 7.37 4.82
N VAL A 114 -0.76 7.14 3.90
CA VAL A 114 -1.66 5.98 3.95
C VAL A 114 -0.90 4.67 3.74
N TYR A 115 -0.01 4.61 2.74
CA TYR A 115 0.79 3.43 2.46
C TYR A 115 1.71 3.07 3.64
N TRP A 116 2.38 4.07 4.21
CA TRP A 116 3.30 3.91 5.34
C TRP A 116 2.65 3.98 6.74
N SER A 117 1.32 4.04 6.79
CA SER A 117 0.56 4.10 8.04
C SER A 117 0.88 2.93 8.97
N ILE A 118 1.01 3.22 10.28
CA ILE A 118 1.07 2.20 11.34
C ILE A 118 -0.32 1.64 11.68
N ASP A 119 -1.36 2.40 11.39
CA ASP A 119 -2.74 1.93 11.40
C ASP A 119 -3.03 1.14 10.12
N ILE A 120 -3.83 0.08 10.26
CA ILE A 120 -4.40 -0.61 9.11
C ILE A 120 -5.29 0.38 8.36
N ALA A 121 -4.96 0.63 7.08
CA ALA A 121 -5.75 1.38 6.13
C ALA A 121 -6.57 0.41 5.25
N PRO A 122 -7.89 0.59 5.13
CA PRO A 122 -8.69 1.69 5.71
C PRO A 122 -8.85 1.57 7.23
N ARG A 123 -8.91 2.72 7.92
CA ARG A 123 -9.09 2.82 9.37
C ARG A 123 -10.51 2.50 9.80
N LEU A 124 -11.49 2.89 8.97
CA LEU A 124 -12.92 2.65 9.13
C LEU A 124 -13.41 1.77 7.99
N ASN A 125 -14.25 0.80 8.33
CA ASN A 125 -15.07 0.07 7.36
C ASN A 125 -16.48 0.69 7.35
N PRO A 126 -17.21 0.65 6.22
CA PRO A 126 -18.63 1.01 6.23
C PRO A 126 -19.43 -0.01 7.07
N ALA A 127 -20.47 0.43 7.77
CA ALA A 127 -21.28 -0.43 8.64
C ALA A 127 -22.35 -1.22 7.87
N GLU A 128 -22.79 -2.36 8.40
CA GLU A 128 -23.88 -3.15 7.81
C GLU A 128 -25.25 -2.55 8.19
N GLY A 129 -26.16 -2.40 7.22
CA GLY A 129 -27.54 -1.96 7.47
C GLY A 129 -27.78 -0.44 7.52
N GLN A 130 -26.75 0.40 7.40
CA GLN A 130 -26.88 1.84 7.13
C GLN A 130 -26.70 2.08 5.62
N VAL A 131 -27.68 2.62 4.90
CA VAL A 131 -27.54 2.91 3.45
C VAL A 131 -28.44 4.06 3.00
N PRO A 132 -28.02 4.88 1.99
CA PRO A 132 -26.69 5.00 1.37
C PRO A 132 -26.16 6.45 1.36
N ARG A 133 -24.94 6.64 0.85
CA ARG A 133 -24.51 7.89 0.20
C ARG A 133 -24.52 7.69 -1.32
N LEU A 134 -24.71 8.79 -2.06
CA LEU A 134 -25.24 8.89 -3.43
C LEU A 134 -24.79 7.83 -4.45
N ASP A 135 -25.75 7.37 -5.26
CA ASP A 135 -25.57 6.43 -6.36
C ASP A 135 -25.11 7.08 -7.68
N TYR A 136 -24.85 6.21 -8.67
CA TYR A 136 -24.35 6.52 -10.01
C TYR A 136 -25.35 7.26 -10.92
N GLN A 137 -26.53 7.66 -10.40
CA GLN A 137 -27.60 8.30 -11.17
C GLN A 137 -28.19 9.55 -10.47
N GLY A 138 -27.99 9.71 -9.15
CA GLY A 138 -28.19 10.96 -8.42
C GLY A 138 -28.86 10.92 -7.03
N ASN A 139 -29.01 9.78 -6.33
CA ASN A 139 -29.71 9.66 -5.01
C ASN A 139 -29.05 8.58 -4.10
N VAL A 140 -29.08 8.53 -2.75
CA VAL A 140 -29.58 9.39 -1.65
C VAL A 140 -28.37 9.96 -0.84
N ILE A 141 -28.59 10.89 0.09
CA ILE A 141 -27.86 12.18 0.15
C ILE A 141 -26.96 12.30 1.42
N PRO A 142 -26.85 13.40 2.23
CA PRO A 142 -25.75 13.53 3.21
C PRO A 142 -26.15 13.22 4.65
N GLU A 143 -25.20 12.76 5.45
CA GLU A 143 -25.18 13.06 6.89
C GLU A 143 -24.11 14.13 7.13
N ASN A 144 -24.58 15.35 7.41
CA ASN A 144 -23.80 16.30 8.18
C ASN A 144 -24.09 15.99 9.65
N SER A 145 -23.08 15.51 10.38
CA SER A 145 -22.99 15.83 11.80
C SER A 145 -23.19 17.35 11.98
N GLY A 146 -23.85 17.78 13.05
CA GLY A 146 -24.12 19.21 13.32
C GLY A 146 -22.89 20.12 13.38
N ASN A 147 -21.69 19.54 13.30
CA ASN A 147 -20.39 20.21 13.33
C ASN A 147 -19.66 20.24 11.95
N GLY A 148 -20.18 19.57 10.91
CA GLY A 148 -19.64 19.67 9.53
C GLY A 148 -18.56 18.64 9.10
N ASP A 149 -18.42 17.52 9.82
CA ASP A 149 -17.55 16.40 9.43
C ASP A 149 -18.21 15.45 8.41
N LEU A 150 -17.38 14.69 7.69
CA LEU A 150 -17.79 13.88 6.53
C LEU A 150 -18.01 12.39 6.88
N GLU A 151 -19.28 11.95 6.87
CA GLU A 151 -19.66 10.54 7.05
C GLU A 151 -19.87 9.82 5.70
N LEU A 152 -19.62 8.50 5.68
CA LEU A 152 -19.70 7.64 4.50
C LEU A 152 -20.55 6.39 4.79
N GLY A 153 -21.60 6.21 3.97
CA GLY A 153 -22.65 5.20 4.14
C GLY A 153 -22.18 3.75 3.95
N GLY A 154 -23.01 2.81 4.43
CA GLY A 154 -22.68 1.41 4.67
C GLY A 154 -22.88 0.42 3.52
N LEU A 155 -22.73 -0.86 3.84
CA LEU A 155 -22.67 -2.00 2.92
C LEU A 155 -24.01 -2.75 2.80
N PRO A 156 -24.24 -3.47 1.67
CA PRO A 156 -25.37 -4.39 1.52
C PRO A 156 -25.38 -5.49 2.60
N PRO A 157 -26.56 -5.93 3.07
CA PRO A 157 -26.65 -7.05 4.02
C PRO A 157 -26.00 -8.33 3.48
N GLY A 158 -25.13 -8.96 4.26
CA GLY A 158 -24.38 -10.15 3.86
C GLY A 158 -23.18 -9.91 2.92
N ASP A 159 -22.76 -8.65 2.71
CA ASP A 159 -21.52 -8.35 1.99
C ASP A 159 -20.30 -8.97 2.71
N PRO A 160 -19.36 -9.62 2.01
CA PRO A 160 -18.15 -10.21 2.62
C PRO A 160 -17.31 -9.23 3.46
N VAL A 161 -17.40 -7.92 3.22
CA VAL A 161 -16.71 -6.89 3.99
C VAL A 161 -17.33 -6.72 5.39
N GLY A 162 -18.62 -7.03 5.57
CA GLY A 162 -19.30 -7.02 6.88
C GLY A 162 -18.71 -8.00 7.91
N ALA A 163 -18.07 -9.08 7.44
CA ALA A 163 -17.32 -9.99 8.31
C ALA A 163 -16.13 -9.32 9.02
N TYR A 164 -15.58 -8.25 8.43
CA TYR A 164 -14.45 -7.49 8.98
C TYR A 164 -14.89 -6.30 9.87
N SER A 165 -16.18 -5.94 9.89
CA SER A 165 -16.77 -5.02 10.89
C SER A 165 -17.15 -5.73 12.20
N THR A 166 -16.66 -6.94 12.44
CA THR A 166 -16.82 -7.62 13.73
C THR A 166 -16.08 -6.85 14.84
N PRO A 167 -16.71 -6.57 16.00
CA PRO A 167 -16.11 -5.72 17.05
C PRO A 167 -14.73 -6.19 17.51
N LEU A 168 -14.46 -7.50 17.47
CA LEU A 168 -13.20 -8.10 17.89
C LEU A 168 -12.01 -7.68 16.99
N PHE A 169 -12.19 -7.65 15.67
CA PHE A 169 -11.12 -7.27 14.75
C PHE A 169 -10.81 -5.77 14.84
N ASP A 170 -11.86 -4.93 14.82
CA ASP A 170 -11.70 -3.48 14.86
C ASP A 170 -11.17 -2.99 16.22
N GLN A 171 -11.59 -3.57 17.34
CA GLN A 171 -11.09 -3.16 18.68
C GLN A 171 -9.74 -3.79 19.03
N ILE A 172 -9.58 -5.10 18.87
CA ILE A 172 -8.38 -5.83 19.32
C ILE A 172 -7.36 -5.98 18.21
N GLY A 173 -7.77 -6.43 17.02
CA GLY A 173 -6.88 -6.68 15.89
C GLY A 173 -6.10 -5.43 15.47
N ARG A 174 -6.79 -4.29 15.28
CA ARG A 174 -6.16 -3.01 14.95
C ARG A 174 -5.23 -2.49 16.05
N THR A 175 -5.60 -2.65 17.31
CA THR A 175 -4.78 -2.21 18.46
C THR A 175 -3.51 -3.04 18.57
N ILE A 176 -3.61 -4.37 18.47
CA ILE A 176 -2.46 -5.28 18.44
C ILE A 176 -1.56 -4.92 17.25
N HIS A 177 -2.13 -4.71 16.06
CA HIS A 177 -1.37 -4.27 14.88
C HIS A 177 -0.59 -2.98 15.15
N ARG A 178 -1.26 -1.91 15.59
CA ARG A 178 -0.62 -0.62 15.89
C ARG A 178 0.56 -0.78 16.85
N LEU A 179 0.42 -1.61 17.89
CA LEU A 179 1.47 -1.85 18.88
C LEU A 179 2.66 -2.64 18.31
N TYR A 180 2.43 -3.84 17.74
CA TYR A 180 3.54 -4.67 17.25
C TYR A 180 4.19 -4.05 16.02
N TRP A 181 3.39 -3.57 15.06
CA TRP A 181 3.91 -2.95 13.84
C TRP A 181 4.58 -1.63 14.17
N GLY A 182 4.00 -0.78 15.04
CA GLY A 182 4.63 0.46 15.48
C GLY A 182 6.01 0.25 16.13
N ALA A 183 6.14 -0.78 16.99
CA ALA A 183 7.43 -1.16 17.57
C ALA A 183 8.45 -1.62 16.51
N LEU A 184 8.03 -2.50 15.58
CA LEU A 184 8.88 -2.95 14.47
C LEU A 184 9.20 -1.81 13.49
N PHE A 185 8.31 -0.83 13.33
CA PHE A 185 8.49 0.34 12.49
C PHE A 185 9.62 1.23 13.02
N LEU A 186 9.56 1.57 14.31
CA LEU A 186 10.62 2.30 15.01
C LEU A 186 11.96 1.54 15.00
N LEU A 187 11.95 0.23 15.30
CA LEU A 187 13.16 -0.60 15.20
C LEU A 187 13.73 -0.67 13.78
N GLY A 188 12.87 -0.64 12.76
CA GLY A 188 13.28 -0.59 11.36
C GLY A 188 14.10 0.66 11.04
N PHE A 189 13.66 1.85 11.50
CA PHE A 189 14.45 3.08 11.37
C PHE A 189 15.80 3.00 12.09
N VAL A 190 15.88 2.35 13.26
CA VAL A 190 17.17 2.10 13.93
C VAL A 190 18.05 1.18 13.09
N GLY A 191 17.49 0.10 12.54
CA GLY A 191 18.21 -0.83 11.65
C GLY A 191 18.72 -0.17 10.37
N ILE A 192 17.90 0.71 9.79
CA ILE A 192 18.26 1.58 8.66
C ILE A 192 19.44 2.48 9.04
N ALA A 193 19.35 3.21 10.16
CA ALA A 193 20.41 4.10 10.63
C ALA A 193 21.74 3.36 10.84
N LEU A 194 21.69 2.17 11.44
CA LEU A 194 22.86 1.30 11.66
C LEU A 194 23.46 0.76 10.34
N THR A 195 22.64 0.57 9.31
CA THR A 195 23.06 0.03 8.00
C THR A 195 23.37 1.11 6.95
N LEU A 196 23.31 2.41 7.28
CA LEU A 196 23.64 3.50 6.34
C LEU A 196 25.02 3.36 5.69
N ARG A 197 26.04 2.92 6.44
CA ARG A 197 27.39 2.67 5.90
C ARG A 197 27.47 1.42 5.00
N GLN A 198 26.46 0.55 5.06
CA GLN A 198 26.31 -0.70 4.31
C GLN A 198 25.20 -0.61 3.25
N TRP A 199 24.76 0.60 2.85
CA TRP A 199 23.63 0.81 1.93
C TRP A 199 23.74 0.01 0.61
N ARG A 200 24.97 -0.21 0.10
CA ARG A 200 25.26 -1.00 -1.10
C ARG A 200 24.96 -2.49 -0.94
N GLU A 201 24.87 -2.98 0.29
CA GLU A 201 24.61 -4.38 0.66
C GLU A 201 23.10 -4.60 0.74
N VAL A 202 22.42 -3.82 1.59
CA VAL A 202 20.95 -3.78 1.75
C VAL A 202 20.19 -3.16 0.57
N SER A 203 20.89 -2.73 -0.49
CA SER A 203 20.33 -2.04 -1.65
C SER A 203 19.13 -2.72 -2.33
N LEU A 204 19.00 -4.05 -2.20
CA LEU A 204 17.88 -4.80 -2.78
C LEU A 204 16.59 -4.61 -1.97
N LEU A 205 16.71 -4.53 -0.65
CA LEU A 205 15.58 -4.23 0.25
C LEU A 205 15.03 -2.84 -0.09
N TRP A 206 15.92 -1.85 -0.20
CA TRP A 206 15.57 -0.51 -0.64
C TRP A 206 14.93 -0.46 -2.02
N PHE A 207 15.49 -1.17 -3.00
CA PHE A 207 14.95 -1.18 -4.36
C PHE A 207 13.50 -1.70 -4.39
N ILE A 208 13.20 -2.79 -3.69
CA ILE A 208 11.85 -3.36 -3.64
C ILE A 208 10.90 -2.45 -2.85
N GLN A 209 11.35 -1.90 -1.73
CA GLN A 209 10.52 -1.02 -0.89
C GLN A 209 10.16 0.29 -1.60
N ILE A 210 11.12 0.89 -2.29
CA ILE A 210 10.93 2.12 -3.07
C ILE A 210 10.08 1.82 -4.30
N SER A 211 10.32 0.74 -5.04
CA SER A 211 9.52 0.42 -6.23
C SER A 211 8.06 0.16 -5.89
N MET A 212 7.77 -0.58 -4.82
CA MET A 212 6.40 -0.80 -4.36
C MET A 212 5.75 0.50 -3.85
N THR A 213 6.49 1.33 -3.10
CA THR A 213 5.99 2.66 -2.71
C THR A 213 5.60 3.48 -3.95
N LEU A 214 6.49 3.58 -4.96
CA LEU A 214 6.22 4.33 -6.19
C LEU A 214 5.01 3.78 -6.96
N VAL A 215 4.84 2.46 -7.04
CA VAL A 215 3.66 1.84 -7.65
C VAL A 215 2.38 2.28 -6.94
N TYR A 216 2.31 2.20 -5.60
CA TYR A 216 1.11 2.58 -4.86
C TYR A 216 0.97 4.09 -4.59
N LEU A 217 1.94 4.91 -5.03
CA LEU A 217 1.76 6.36 -5.24
C LEU A 217 1.10 6.67 -6.60
N VAL A 218 1.35 5.84 -7.62
CA VAL A 218 0.67 5.96 -8.94
C VAL A 218 -0.76 5.43 -8.84
N PHE A 219 -0.98 4.28 -8.22
CA PHE A 219 -2.31 3.68 -8.00
C PHE A 219 -2.91 4.10 -6.65
N HIS A 220 -3.88 3.36 -6.11
CA HIS A 220 -4.39 3.55 -4.75
C HIS A 220 -3.60 2.72 -3.71
N PRO A 221 -3.18 3.32 -2.59
CA PRO A 221 -2.55 2.59 -1.49
C PRO A 221 -3.58 2.10 -0.45
N SER A 222 -3.28 0.96 0.16
CA SER A 222 -3.88 0.48 1.42
C SER A 222 -2.94 -0.54 2.06
N THR A 223 -3.14 -0.91 3.33
CA THR A 223 -2.16 -1.75 4.05
C THR A 223 -1.95 -3.11 3.39
N ARG A 224 -2.98 -3.69 2.77
CA ARG A 224 -2.89 -4.97 2.01
C ARG A 224 -1.82 -4.95 0.90
N TYR A 225 -1.52 -3.77 0.36
CA TYR A 225 -0.51 -3.55 -0.68
C TYR A 225 0.91 -3.35 -0.15
N ARG A 226 1.07 -3.10 1.16
CA ARG A 226 2.37 -3.03 1.85
C ARG A 226 2.82 -4.39 2.38
N VAL A 227 1.88 -5.26 2.78
CA VAL A 227 2.14 -6.61 3.34
C VAL A 227 3.23 -7.43 2.61
N PRO A 228 3.30 -7.48 1.26
CA PRO A 228 4.36 -8.23 0.57
C PRO A 228 5.79 -7.71 0.82
N THR A 229 5.93 -6.45 1.25
CA THR A 229 7.21 -5.80 1.58
C THR A 229 7.52 -5.74 3.07
N ASP A 230 6.53 -5.94 3.95
CA ASP A 230 6.71 -5.91 5.40
C ASP A 230 7.84 -6.83 5.92
N PRO A 231 8.04 -8.06 5.40
CA PRO A 231 9.19 -8.88 5.77
C PRO A 231 10.55 -8.23 5.49
N LEU A 232 10.65 -7.39 4.46
CA LEU A 232 11.89 -6.66 4.14
C LEU A 232 12.16 -5.55 5.15
N TRP A 233 11.11 -4.89 5.65
CA TRP A 233 11.22 -3.95 6.76
C TRP A 233 11.62 -4.66 8.05
N PHE A 234 11.03 -5.82 8.34
CA PHE A 234 11.36 -6.64 9.52
C PHE A 234 12.82 -7.09 9.57
N LEU A 235 13.51 -7.23 8.43
CA LEU A 235 14.96 -7.49 8.41
C LEU A 235 15.77 -6.34 9.04
N PHE A 236 15.36 -5.08 8.83
CA PHE A 236 15.97 -3.93 9.51
C PHE A 236 15.62 -3.94 11.01
N SER A 237 14.36 -4.22 11.36
CA SER A 237 13.92 -4.31 12.77
C SER A 237 14.69 -5.39 13.54
N ALA A 238 14.86 -6.57 12.94
CA ALA A 238 15.63 -7.68 13.51
C ALA A 238 17.11 -7.34 13.64
N TYR A 239 17.71 -6.67 12.65
CA TYR A 239 19.09 -6.21 12.72
C TYR A 239 19.31 -5.22 13.88
N ALA A 240 18.38 -4.29 14.11
CA ALA A 240 18.43 -3.38 15.26
C ALA A 240 18.43 -4.13 16.60
N VAL A 241 17.55 -5.13 16.76
CA VAL A 241 17.49 -5.97 17.98
C VAL A 241 18.80 -6.74 18.19
N VAL A 242 19.32 -7.40 17.16
CA VAL A 242 20.59 -8.16 17.24
C VAL A 242 21.75 -7.23 17.60
N TRP A 243 21.81 -6.03 17.02
CA TRP A 243 22.83 -5.02 17.32
C TRP A 243 22.73 -4.52 18.77
N LEU A 244 21.53 -4.22 19.27
CA LEU A 244 21.27 -3.77 20.63
C LEU A 244 21.66 -4.84 21.67
N VAL A 245 21.28 -6.10 21.43
CA VAL A 245 21.66 -7.23 22.29
C VAL A 245 23.18 -7.41 22.31
N GLY A 246 23.84 -7.39 21.15
CA GLY A 246 25.30 -7.50 21.05
C GLY A 246 26.06 -6.30 21.65
N TRP A 247 25.47 -5.10 21.65
CA TRP A 247 26.00 -3.94 22.37
C TRP A 247 25.86 -4.13 23.89
N TRP A 248 24.68 -4.52 24.38
CA TRP A 248 24.40 -4.73 25.80
C TRP A 248 25.30 -5.82 26.40
N GLN A 249 25.45 -6.96 25.70
CA GLN A 249 26.35 -8.04 26.14
C GLN A 249 27.82 -7.59 26.27
N ARG A 250 28.32 -6.78 25.33
CA ARG A 250 29.68 -6.22 25.40
C ARG A 250 29.84 -5.25 26.57
N ARG A 251 28.86 -4.37 26.79
CA ARG A 251 28.86 -3.43 27.92
C ARG A 251 28.84 -4.16 29.27
N SER A 252 27.99 -5.17 29.42
CA SER A 252 27.87 -5.96 30.65
C SER A 252 29.14 -6.80 30.93
N ARG A 253 29.85 -7.27 29.90
CA ARG A 253 31.18 -7.89 30.07
C ARG A 253 32.24 -6.88 30.51
N SER A 254 32.24 -5.67 29.94
CA SER A 254 33.17 -4.61 30.33
C SER A 254 33.01 -4.21 31.80
N LEU A 255 31.77 -4.10 32.29
CA LEU A 255 31.47 -3.75 33.68
C LEU A 255 31.88 -4.84 34.68
N LYS A 256 31.82 -6.12 34.31
CA LYS A 256 32.28 -7.23 35.16
C LYS A 256 33.81 -7.36 35.25
N ASN A 257 34.53 -6.75 34.31
CA ASN A 257 35.98 -6.82 34.22
C ASN A 257 36.66 -5.50 34.66
N ASP A 258 35.91 -4.54 35.21
CA ASP A 258 36.46 -3.28 35.73
C ASP A 258 36.97 -3.49 37.18
N PRO A 259 38.28 -3.37 37.46
CA PRO A 259 38.87 -3.70 38.76
C PRO A 259 38.49 -2.75 39.92
N LYS A 260 37.57 -1.80 39.71
CA LYS A 260 37.03 -0.92 40.75
C LYS A 260 35.95 -1.56 41.63
N HIS A 261 35.59 -2.82 41.39
CA HIS A 261 34.56 -3.56 42.13
C HIS A 261 35.03 -4.95 42.64
N SER A 262 36.35 -5.15 42.77
CA SER A 262 36.97 -6.32 43.42
C SER A 262 37.71 -5.92 44.70
#